data_AF-A0A543PDJ3-F1
#
_entry.id   AF-A0A543PDJ3-F1
#
_cell.length_a   1.000
_cell.length_b   1.000
_cell.length_c   1.000
_cell.angle_alpha   90.00
_cell.angle_beta   90.00
_cell.angle_gamma   90.00
#
_symmetry.space_group_name_H-M   'P 1'
#
loop_
_entity.id
_entity.type
_entity.pdbx_description
1 polymer ?
#
loop_
_entity_poly.entity_id
_entity_poly.type
_entity_poly.pdbx_seq_one_letter_code
_entity_poly.pdbx_strand_id
1 'polypeptide(L)'
;MRETVGAQVRRVCPRCGREDSIPLVYGLPGSDLFQQAERGRVGLGGCLVMDEQAAFVCRSCELEWGSESDPTADEAELTELLGVAYPDVVRALGTGWRREAPAIGDDVQWFVSGEPAQVAVGVQGPYFVLARPLTSGGEGRPGPLSTDGPRFTRDDVLLDPHPVADAAEAIASSRRRSFRWCRTCRRATAPESFDASEGSCEHCLSILPDSHE
;
A
#
# COMPACT_ATOMS: atom_id res chain seq x y z
N MET A 1 9.50 15.46 25.46
CA MET A 1 8.98 14.26 24.77
C MET A 1 9.54 14.31 23.36
N ARG A 2 10.48 13.42 23.04
CA ARG A 2 11.14 13.38 21.71
C ARG A 2 10.43 12.30 20.91
N GLU A 3 9.45 12.70 20.11
CA GLU A 3 8.93 11.82 19.05
C GLU A 3 9.91 11.89 17.89
N THR A 4 10.80 10.91 17.84
CA THR A 4 11.54 10.56 16.63
C THR A 4 10.52 10.09 15.60
N VAL A 5 10.01 11.02 14.78
CA VAL A 5 9.27 10.67 13.57
C VAL A 5 10.28 9.99 12.63
N GLY A 6 10.24 8.65 12.64
CA GLY A 6 11.02 7.80 11.76
C GLY A 6 10.71 8.16 10.33
N ALA A 7 11.63 8.90 9.71
CA ALA A 7 11.54 9.30 8.33
C ALA A 7 11.77 8.09 7.40
N GLN A 8 10.80 7.19 7.26
CA GLN A 8 10.75 6.18 6.20
C GLN A 8 9.30 5.78 5.90
N VAL A 9 8.85 6.02 4.66
CA VAL A 9 8.26 5.06 3.70
C VAL A 9 7.91 5.90 2.46
N ARG A 10 8.67 5.77 1.37
CA ARG A 10 8.18 6.27 0.07
C ARG A 10 7.08 5.32 -0.39
N ARG A 11 5.83 5.76 -0.32
CA ARG A 11 4.69 4.94 -0.78
C ARG A 11 4.50 5.14 -2.28
N VAL A 12 3.85 4.17 -2.93
CA VAL A 12 3.53 4.29 -4.35
C VAL A 12 2.22 5.07 -4.49
N CYS A 13 2.26 6.12 -5.31
CA CYS A 13 1.11 6.97 -5.53
C CYS A 13 -0.01 6.18 -6.22
N PRO A 14 -1.25 6.18 -5.68
CA PRO A 14 -2.36 5.44 -6.28
C PRO A 14 -2.78 6.01 -7.64
N ARG A 15 -2.48 7.28 -7.92
CA ARG A 15 -2.83 7.92 -9.20
C ARG A 15 -1.83 7.64 -10.31
N CYS A 16 -0.54 7.75 -10.02
CA CYS A 16 0.50 7.69 -11.07
C CYS A 16 1.44 6.47 -10.96
N GLY A 17 1.29 5.64 -9.92
CA GLY A 17 2.07 4.43 -9.72
C GLY A 17 3.56 4.68 -9.46
N ARG A 18 3.95 5.90 -9.04
CA ARG A 18 5.36 6.23 -8.71
C ARG A 18 5.59 6.15 -7.20
N GLU A 19 6.69 5.52 -6.80
CA GLU A 19 7.19 5.50 -5.42
C GLU A 19 7.85 6.84 -5.04
N ASP A 20 7.07 7.90 -5.22
CA ASP A 20 7.50 9.27 -5.08
C ASP A 20 6.58 10.05 -4.14
N SER A 21 5.88 9.30 -3.29
CA SER A 21 4.98 9.82 -2.28
C SER A 21 5.77 10.07 -1.01
N ILE A 22 5.61 11.24 -0.43
CA ILE A 22 6.22 11.65 0.83
C ILE A 22 5.12 11.92 1.85
N PRO A 23 5.41 11.76 3.16
CA PRO A 23 4.48 12.17 4.20
C PRO A 23 4.19 13.66 4.09
N LEU A 24 2.92 14.04 4.20
CA LEU A 24 2.48 15.43 4.24
C LEU A 24 2.21 15.81 5.70
N VAL A 25 2.99 16.78 6.21
CA VAL A 25 2.99 17.17 7.63
C VAL A 25 2.33 18.52 7.79
N TYR A 26 1.38 18.61 8.72
CA TYR A 26 0.63 19.82 9.04
C TYR A 26 0.99 20.35 10.43
N GLY A 27 0.65 21.61 10.69
CA GLY A 27 0.96 22.29 11.95
C GLY A 27 2.18 23.21 11.82
N LEU A 28 2.77 23.58 12.97
CA LEU A 28 3.97 24.43 13.01
C LEU A 28 5.23 23.53 13.04
N PRO A 29 5.96 23.39 11.93
CA PRO A 29 7.13 22.51 11.88
C PRO A 29 8.29 23.07 12.70
N GLY A 30 8.97 22.18 13.43
CA GLY A 30 10.29 22.48 14.00
C GLY A 30 11.38 22.56 12.92
N SER A 31 12.58 23.02 13.30
CA SER A 31 13.71 23.19 12.37
C SER A 31 14.13 21.89 11.66
N ASP A 32 13.97 20.73 12.30
CA ASP A 32 14.26 19.43 11.68
C ASP A 32 13.31 19.12 10.51
N LEU A 33 12.00 19.28 10.71
CA LEU A 33 10.98 19.07 9.68
C LEU A 33 11.18 20.01 8.48
N PHE A 34 11.58 21.26 8.73
CA PHE A 34 11.95 22.20 7.67
C PHE A 34 13.11 21.68 6.83
N GLN A 35 14.19 21.22 7.46
CA GLN A 35 15.33 20.65 6.72
C GLN A 35 14.96 19.35 6.00
N GLN A 36 14.03 18.56 6.53
CA GLN A 36 13.54 17.37 5.83
C GLN A 36 12.69 17.73 4.61
N ALA A 37 11.90 18.81 4.70
CA ALA A 37 11.12 19.32 3.59
C ALA A 37 12.01 19.88 2.46
N GLU A 38 13.05 20.65 2.79
CA GLU A 38 14.06 21.12 1.81
C GLU A 38 14.76 19.96 1.10
N ARG A 39 15.01 18.87 1.82
CA ARG A 39 15.58 17.63 1.26
C ARG A 39 14.55 16.78 0.50
N GLY A 40 13.31 17.26 0.39
CA GLY A 40 12.20 16.60 -0.31
C GLY A 40 11.81 15.26 0.31
N ARG A 41 11.96 15.10 1.63
CA ARG A 41 11.61 13.89 2.39
C ARG A 41 10.22 13.94 3.01
N VAL A 42 9.69 15.14 3.25
CA VAL A 42 8.33 15.41 3.73
C VAL A 42 7.75 16.60 2.97
N GLY A 43 6.45 16.60 2.75
CA GLY A 43 5.71 17.79 2.31
C GLY A 43 5.27 18.57 3.53
N LEU A 44 5.26 19.91 3.45
CA LEU A 44 4.65 20.75 4.48
C LEU A 44 3.29 21.20 3.97
N GLY A 45 2.24 20.80 4.68
CA GLY A 45 0.88 21.25 4.46
C GLY A 45 0.58 22.59 5.13
N GLY A 46 -0.69 22.81 5.42
CA GLY A 46 -1.15 23.99 6.16
C GLY A 46 -0.71 23.99 7.63
N CYS A 47 -0.77 25.17 8.26
CA CYS A 47 -0.48 25.34 9.68
C CYS A 47 -1.61 24.89 10.61
N LEU A 48 -2.82 24.69 10.08
CA LEU A 48 -3.98 24.22 10.81
C LEU A 48 -4.06 22.70 10.69
N VAL A 49 -4.19 22.01 11.83
CA VAL A 49 -4.41 20.56 11.88
C VAL A 49 -5.92 20.31 11.94
N MET A 50 -6.44 19.57 10.96
CA MET A 50 -7.85 19.17 10.82
C MET A 50 -7.98 17.67 10.53
N ASP A 51 -9.16 17.09 10.74
CA ASP A 51 -9.38 15.64 10.57
C ASP A 51 -9.37 15.18 9.09
N GLU A 52 -9.45 16.11 8.13
CA GLU A 52 -9.54 15.85 6.68
C GLU A 52 -8.24 16.06 5.90
N GLN A 53 -7.11 15.90 6.57
CA GLN A 53 -5.79 16.17 5.99
C GLN A 53 -5.18 14.92 5.37
N ALA A 54 -4.73 15.04 4.13
CA ALA A 54 -4.04 13.97 3.44
C ALA A 54 -2.75 13.58 4.17
N ALA A 55 -2.55 12.29 4.46
CA ALA A 55 -1.30 11.84 5.07
C ALA A 55 -0.12 11.85 4.08
N PHE A 56 -0.38 11.85 2.77
CA PHE A 56 0.65 11.74 1.74
C PHE A 56 0.43 12.69 0.56
N VAL A 57 1.55 13.10 -0.05
CA VAL A 57 1.55 13.81 -1.34
C VAL A 57 2.52 13.14 -2.31
N CYS A 58 2.13 13.01 -3.58
CA CYS A 58 3.01 12.53 -4.64
C CYS A 58 3.81 13.67 -5.24
N ARG A 59 5.13 13.62 -5.19
CA ARG A 59 5.98 14.65 -5.80
C ARG A 59 5.94 14.65 -7.34
N SER A 60 5.47 13.57 -7.95
CA SER A 60 5.42 13.43 -9.41
C SER A 60 4.09 13.85 -10.05
N CYS A 61 2.97 13.78 -9.32
CA CYS A 61 1.64 14.09 -9.88
C CYS A 61 0.76 14.93 -8.94
N GLU A 62 1.32 15.34 -7.81
CA GLU A 62 0.73 16.26 -6.82
C GLU A 62 -0.59 15.79 -6.22
N LEU A 63 -0.96 14.52 -6.40
CA LEU A 63 -2.09 13.95 -5.68
C LEU A 63 -1.78 14.03 -4.18
N GLU A 64 -2.74 14.49 -3.41
CA GLU A 64 -2.80 14.35 -1.96
C GLU A 64 -3.81 13.25 -1.63
N TRP A 65 -3.47 12.31 -0.76
CA TRP A 65 -4.37 11.21 -0.39
C TRP A 65 -4.04 10.61 0.97
N GLY A 66 -4.92 9.69 1.37
CA GLY A 66 -4.79 8.97 2.63
C GLY A 66 -5.08 9.90 3.81
N SER A 67 -6.02 10.83 3.66
CA SER A 67 -6.63 11.41 4.85
C SER A 67 -7.34 10.30 5.60
N GLU A 68 -7.39 10.36 6.92
CA GLU A 68 -8.10 9.34 7.71
C GLU A 68 -9.62 9.38 7.50
N SER A 69 -10.12 10.31 6.71
CA SER A 69 -11.54 10.64 6.56
C SER A 69 -12.06 10.57 5.11
N ASP A 70 -11.20 10.37 4.10
CA ASP A 70 -11.62 10.24 2.70
C ASP A 70 -11.17 8.90 2.09
N PRO A 71 -11.91 7.80 2.32
CA PRO A 71 -11.60 6.51 1.74
C PRO A 71 -11.90 6.49 0.24
N THR A 72 -11.06 5.80 -0.53
CA THR A 72 -11.44 5.37 -1.89
C THR A 72 -12.64 4.40 -1.84
N ALA A 73 -13.33 4.19 -2.97
CA ALA A 73 -14.47 3.27 -3.02
C ALA A 73 -14.11 1.85 -2.55
N ASP A 74 -12.94 1.35 -2.93
CA ASP A 74 -12.44 0.03 -2.53
C ASP A 74 -12.10 -0.02 -1.03
N GLU A 75 -11.56 1.07 -0.46
CA GLU A 75 -11.27 1.18 0.97
C GLU A 75 -12.55 1.30 1.81
N ALA A 76 -13.56 1.99 1.29
CA ALA A 76 -14.88 2.07 1.92
C ALA A 76 -15.54 0.68 1.95
N GLU A 77 -15.45 -0.08 0.85
CA GLU A 77 -15.93 -1.47 0.81
C GLU A 77 -15.17 -2.36 1.80
N LEU A 78 -13.83 -2.27 1.84
CA LEU A 78 -13.03 -3.02 2.81
C LEU A 78 -13.44 -2.68 4.26
N THR A 79 -13.65 -1.40 4.55
CA THR A 79 -14.08 -0.90 5.86
C THR A 79 -15.43 -1.49 6.27
N GLU A 80 -16.39 -1.51 5.34
CA GLU A 80 -17.72 -2.11 5.54
C GLU A 80 -17.62 -3.61 5.84
N LEU A 81 -16.83 -4.35 5.04
CA LEU A 81 -16.62 -5.79 5.21
C LEU A 81 -15.95 -6.14 6.54
N LEU A 82 -15.01 -5.32 7.01
CA LEU A 82 -14.37 -5.49 8.32
C LEU A 82 -15.25 -5.03 9.49
N GLY A 83 -16.28 -4.22 9.22
CA GLY A 83 -17.19 -3.68 10.24
C GLY A 83 -16.53 -2.68 11.19
N VAL A 84 -15.46 -2.00 10.76
CA VAL A 84 -14.72 -0.99 11.55
C VAL A 84 -14.85 0.39 10.90
N ALA A 85 -14.36 1.46 11.53
CA ALA A 85 -14.30 2.75 10.85
C ALA A 85 -13.04 2.84 9.99
N TYR A 86 -13.06 3.67 8.94
CA TYR A 86 -11.90 3.83 8.04
C TYR A 86 -10.61 4.23 8.78
N PRO A 87 -10.61 5.15 9.78
CA PRO A 87 -9.42 5.42 10.58
C PRO A 87 -8.84 4.18 11.28
N ASP A 88 -9.67 3.21 11.67
CA ASP A 88 -9.21 1.96 12.28
C ASP A 88 -8.50 1.07 11.25
N VAL A 89 -9.02 1.01 10.01
CA VAL A 89 -8.34 0.37 8.88
C VAL A 89 -7.00 1.03 8.60
N VAL A 90 -6.95 2.37 8.55
CA VAL A 90 -5.70 3.10 8.32
C VAL A 90 -4.66 2.79 9.40
N ARG A 91 -5.07 2.74 10.67
CA ARG A 91 -4.19 2.40 11.80
C ARG A 91 -3.70 0.95 11.76
N ALA A 92 -4.56 -0.01 11.42
CA ALA A 92 -4.21 -1.44 11.46
C ALA A 92 -3.57 -1.97 10.17
N LEU A 93 -3.96 -1.43 9.02
CA LEU A 93 -3.68 -1.99 7.70
C LEU A 93 -3.06 -0.95 6.74
N GLY A 94 -3.13 0.33 7.07
CA GLY A 94 -2.73 1.43 6.18
C GLY A 94 -3.75 1.68 5.06
N THR A 95 -3.29 2.41 4.05
CA THR A 95 -4.10 2.90 2.92
C THR A 95 -3.70 2.24 1.59
N GLY A 96 -4.42 2.57 0.52
CA GLY A 96 -4.10 2.18 -0.85
C GLY A 96 -4.61 0.80 -1.24
N TRP A 97 -5.66 0.33 -0.56
CA TRP A 97 -6.34 -0.92 -0.85
C TRP A 97 -7.12 -0.84 -2.16
N ARG A 98 -6.91 -1.82 -3.03
CA ARG A 98 -7.60 -1.97 -4.31
C ARG A 98 -8.27 -3.34 -4.34
N ARG A 99 -9.52 -3.39 -4.76
CA ARG A 99 -10.26 -4.66 -4.84
C ARG A 99 -9.74 -5.49 -6.01
N GLU A 100 -9.49 -6.78 -5.76
CA GLU A 100 -9.21 -7.74 -6.82
C GLU A 100 -10.51 -8.32 -7.38
N ALA A 101 -10.48 -8.73 -8.65
CA ALA A 101 -11.61 -9.45 -9.23
C ALA A 101 -11.84 -10.75 -8.45
N PRO A 102 -13.09 -11.09 -8.11
CA PRO A 102 -13.38 -12.29 -7.35
C PRO A 102 -12.90 -13.53 -8.13
N ALA A 103 -12.16 -14.40 -7.45
CA ALA A 103 -11.80 -15.69 -8.01
C ALA A 103 -13.07 -16.54 -8.19
N ILE A 104 -13.19 -17.22 -9.33
CA ILE A 104 -14.36 -18.07 -9.61
C ILE A 104 -14.44 -19.18 -8.56
N GLY A 105 -15.52 -19.17 -7.76
CA GLY A 105 -15.78 -20.21 -6.75
C GLY A 105 -15.19 -19.94 -5.37
N ASP A 106 -14.60 -18.77 -5.13
CA ASP A 106 -14.18 -18.31 -3.80
C ASP A 106 -15.21 -17.33 -3.22
N ASP A 107 -15.60 -17.50 -1.95
CA ASP A 107 -16.47 -16.57 -1.23
C ASP A 107 -15.67 -15.45 -0.52
N VAL A 108 -14.34 -15.54 -0.53
CA VAL A 108 -13.44 -14.56 0.07
C VAL A 108 -13.31 -13.32 -0.83
N GLN A 109 -13.48 -12.14 -0.22
CA GLN A 109 -13.27 -10.87 -0.90
C GLN A 109 -11.83 -10.40 -0.70
N TRP A 110 -11.07 -10.31 -1.80
CA TRP A 110 -9.65 -9.97 -1.78
C TRP A 110 -9.37 -8.52 -2.17
N PHE A 111 -8.46 -7.90 -1.41
CA PHE A 111 -7.93 -6.57 -1.63
C PHE A 111 -6.42 -6.61 -1.58
N VAL A 112 -5.75 -5.74 -2.35
CA VAL A 112 -4.29 -5.60 -2.33
C VAL A 112 -3.87 -4.16 -2.11
N SER A 113 -2.73 -3.99 -1.44
CA SER A 113 -2.09 -2.69 -1.28
C SER A 113 -0.62 -2.72 -1.76
N GLY A 114 -0.15 -1.56 -2.19
CA GLY A 114 1.15 -1.34 -2.83
C GLY A 114 1.12 -1.51 -4.35
N GLU A 115 2.13 -0.95 -5.02
CA GLU A 115 2.32 -1.05 -6.47
C GLU A 115 3.83 -1.11 -6.78
N PRO A 116 4.39 -2.27 -7.17
CA PRO A 116 3.69 -3.54 -7.37
C PRO A 116 3.06 -4.06 -6.08
N ALA A 117 2.00 -4.87 -6.19
CA ALA A 117 1.27 -5.38 -5.02
C ALA A 117 2.21 -6.01 -3.98
N GLN A 118 2.03 -5.65 -2.71
CA GLN A 118 2.94 -6.00 -1.61
C GLN A 118 2.30 -6.89 -0.56
N VAL A 119 1.03 -6.62 -0.24
CA VAL A 119 0.24 -7.34 0.77
C VAL A 119 -1.19 -7.46 0.27
N ALA A 120 -1.85 -8.54 0.67
CA ALA A 120 -3.26 -8.79 0.41
C ALA A 120 -4.03 -9.00 1.70
N VAL A 121 -5.28 -8.54 1.71
CA VAL A 121 -6.30 -8.84 2.73
C VAL A 121 -7.41 -9.65 2.08
N GLY A 122 -7.77 -10.77 2.69
CA GLY A 122 -8.92 -11.58 2.30
C GLY A 122 -9.96 -11.57 3.42
N VAL A 123 -11.18 -11.13 3.13
CA VAL A 123 -12.28 -11.04 4.11
C VAL A 123 -13.34 -12.10 3.82
N GLN A 124 -13.74 -12.86 4.84
CA GLN A 124 -14.77 -13.89 4.75
C GLN A 124 -15.55 -13.95 6.07
N GLY A 125 -16.78 -13.42 6.03
CA GLY A 125 -17.61 -13.29 7.24
C GLY A 125 -16.92 -12.41 8.30
N PRO A 126 -16.84 -12.83 9.58
CA PRO A 126 -16.25 -12.02 10.64
C PRO A 126 -14.71 -12.11 10.71
N TYR A 127 -14.10 -12.89 9.82
CA TYR A 127 -12.67 -13.14 9.82
C TYR A 127 -12.01 -12.52 8.59
N PHE A 128 -10.78 -12.08 8.75
CA PHE A 128 -9.91 -11.74 7.64
C PHE A 128 -8.51 -12.33 7.82
N VAL A 129 -7.79 -12.43 6.72
CA VAL A 129 -6.40 -12.90 6.69
C VAL A 129 -5.53 -11.97 5.90
N LEU A 130 -4.26 -11.93 6.29
CA LEU A 130 -3.21 -11.28 5.54
C LEU A 130 -2.43 -12.31 4.75
N ALA A 131 -2.20 -12.04 3.47
CA ALA A 131 -1.55 -12.96 2.56
C ALA A 131 -0.58 -12.24 1.62
N ARG A 132 0.27 -13.03 0.98
CA ARG A 132 1.11 -12.54 -0.12
C ARG A 132 0.21 -12.26 -1.34
N PRO A 133 0.50 -11.21 -2.12
CA PRO A 133 -0.13 -11.00 -3.42
C PRO A 133 0.10 -12.19 -4.35
N LEU A 134 -0.84 -12.42 -5.26
CA LEU A 134 -0.72 -13.49 -6.24
C LEU A 134 0.25 -13.03 -7.32
N THR A 135 1.15 -13.93 -7.72
CA THR A 135 2.22 -13.61 -8.68
C THR A 135 2.03 -14.26 -10.04
N SER A 136 1.07 -15.20 -10.14
CA SER A 136 0.76 -15.89 -11.39
C SER A 136 -0.72 -16.30 -11.46
N GLY A 137 -1.23 -16.42 -12.68
CA GLY A 137 -2.60 -16.91 -12.90
C GLY A 137 -2.74 -18.37 -12.49
N GLY A 138 -3.74 -18.67 -11.65
CA GLY A 138 -4.05 -20.03 -11.18
C GLY A 138 -3.58 -20.34 -9.75
N GLU A 139 -2.80 -19.46 -9.13
CA GLU A 139 -2.54 -19.53 -7.69
C GLU A 139 -3.77 -18.99 -6.94
N GLY A 140 -4.42 -19.85 -6.15
CA GLY A 140 -5.47 -19.42 -5.22
C GLY A 140 -4.86 -19.03 -3.87
N ARG A 141 -5.39 -17.98 -3.24
CA ARG A 141 -5.08 -17.72 -1.83
C ARG A 141 -6.04 -18.54 -0.96
N PRO A 142 -5.59 -19.14 0.14
CA PRO A 142 -6.51 -19.76 1.08
C PRO A 142 -7.33 -18.68 1.78
N GLY A 143 -8.64 -18.88 1.86
CA GLY A 143 -9.54 -18.02 2.64
C GLY A 143 -9.27 -18.10 4.15
N PRO A 144 -9.82 -17.16 4.95
CA PRO A 144 -9.75 -17.19 6.41
C PRO A 144 -10.16 -18.52 7.05
N LEU A 145 -11.12 -19.23 6.45
CA LEU A 145 -11.57 -20.53 6.96
C LEU A 145 -10.72 -21.72 6.48
N SER A 146 -9.78 -21.50 5.55
CA SER A 146 -9.00 -22.56 4.90
C SER A 146 -7.49 -22.44 5.10
N THR A 147 -7.02 -21.42 5.83
CA THR A 147 -5.60 -21.20 6.09
C THR A 147 -5.16 -21.73 7.46
N ASP A 148 -3.93 -22.24 7.54
CA ASP A 148 -3.25 -22.55 8.80
C ASP A 148 -2.55 -21.33 9.43
N GLY A 149 -2.57 -20.18 8.75
CA GLY A 149 -1.95 -18.93 9.19
C GLY A 149 -2.76 -18.14 10.24
N PRO A 150 -2.21 -17.00 10.73
CA PRO A 150 -2.93 -16.13 11.64
C PRO A 150 -4.18 -15.56 10.97
N ARG A 151 -5.30 -15.70 11.67
CA ARG A 151 -6.60 -15.12 11.32
C ARG A 151 -6.85 -13.95 12.25
N PHE A 152 -7.47 -12.91 11.72
CA PHE A 152 -7.81 -11.71 12.46
C PHE A 152 -9.32 -11.47 12.39
N THR A 153 -9.80 -10.66 13.31
CA THR A 153 -11.20 -10.29 13.50
C THR A 153 -11.31 -8.78 13.64
N ARG A 154 -12.55 -8.30 13.61
CA ARG A 154 -12.88 -6.92 13.95
C ARG A 154 -12.25 -6.46 15.27
N ASP A 155 -12.28 -7.30 16.29
CA ASP A 155 -11.77 -6.93 17.63
C ASP A 155 -10.25 -6.77 17.64
N ASP A 156 -9.52 -7.53 16.81
CA ASP A 156 -8.07 -7.35 16.63
C ASP A 156 -7.75 -5.97 16.02
N VAL A 157 -8.64 -5.42 15.18
CA VAL A 157 -8.45 -4.08 14.61
C VAL A 157 -8.80 -2.98 15.63
N LEU A 158 -9.85 -3.19 16.43
CA LEU A 158 -10.38 -2.15 17.33
C LEU A 158 -9.65 -2.08 18.67
N LEU A 159 -9.24 -3.22 19.24
CA LEU A 159 -8.71 -3.30 20.60
C LEU A 159 -7.18 -3.19 20.65
N ASP A 160 -6.49 -3.88 19.75
CA ASP A 160 -5.04 -3.83 19.62
C ASP A 160 -4.60 -4.02 18.17
N PRO A 161 -4.48 -2.95 17.38
CA PRO A 161 -4.16 -3.06 15.95
C PRO A 161 -2.71 -3.46 15.65
N HIS A 162 -1.80 -3.49 16.64
CA HIS A 162 -0.38 -3.72 16.39
C HIS A 162 -0.06 -5.09 15.77
N PRO A 163 -0.64 -6.22 16.22
CA PRO A 163 -0.38 -7.52 15.59
C PRO A 163 -0.83 -7.58 14.13
N VAL A 164 -1.92 -6.88 13.78
CA VAL A 164 -2.41 -6.77 12.40
C VAL A 164 -1.41 -5.97 11.56
N ALA A 165 -0.97 -4.81 12.06
CA ALA A 165 -0.02 -3.95 11.39
C ALA A 165 1.35 -4.63 11.18
N ASP A 166 1.86 -5.31 12.21
CA ASP A 166 3.13 -6.05 12.17
C ASP A 166 3.07 -7.20 11.16
N ALA A 167 1.96 -7.94 11.11
CA ALA A 167 1.76 -9.00 10.13
C ALA A 167 1.72 -8.44 8.69
N ALA A 168 1.00 -7.33 8.47
CA ALA A 168 0.92 -6.69 7.16
C ALA A 168 2.29 -6.17 6.70
N GLU A 169 3.03 -5.51 7.58
CA GLU A 169 4.36 -4.98 7.28
C GLU A 169 5.40 -6.10 7.10
N ALA A 170 5.31 -7.20 7.84
CA ALA A 170 6.18 -8.37 7.63
C ALA A 170 6.00 -8.96 6.22
N ILE A 171 4.75 -9.11 5.76
CA ILE A 171 4.45 -9.59 4.41
C ILE A 171 4.93 -8.58 3.37
N ALA A 172 4.58 -7.31 3.52
CA ALA A 172 4.90 -6.26 2.56
C ALA A 172 6.42 -6.05 2.44
N SER A 173 7.15 -5.99 3.56
CA SER A 173 8.60 -5.83 3.56
C SER A 173 9.33 -7.04 2.96
N SER A 174 8.86 -8.26 3.24
CA SER A 174 9.37 -9.48 2.60
C SER A 174 9.15 -9.43 1.09
N ARG A 175 7.96 -9.02 0.64
CA ARG A 175 7.62 -8.89 -0.77
C ARG A 175 8.47 -7.83 -1.47
N ARG A 176 8.67 -6.65 -0.85
CA ARG A 176 9.51 -5.57 -1.41
C ARG A 176 10.95 -6.01 -1.71
N ARG A 177 11.52 -6.93 -0.91
CA ARG A 177 12.88 -7.47 -1.14
C ARG A 177 12.99 -8.32 -2.41
N SER A 178 11.86 -8.81 -2.94
CA SER A 178 11.84 -9.58 -4.19
C SER A 178 11.74 -8.72 -5.44
N PHE A 179 11.45 -7.43 -5.30
CA PHE A 179 11.27 -6.53 -6.44
C PHE A 179 12.58 -6.30 -7.19
N ARG A 180 12.45 -6.08 -8.49
CA ARG A 180 13.53 -5.80 -9.42
C ARG A 180 13.48 -4.34 -9.85
N TRP A 181 14.63 -3.77 -10.17
CA TRP A 181 14.71 -2.38 -10.61
C TRP A 181 14.76 -2.33 -12.14
N CYS A 182 13.74 -1.75 -12.77
CA CYS A 182 13.74 -1.55 -14.22
C CYS A 182 14.69 -0.40 -14.60
N ARG A 183 15.66 -0.67 -15.48
CA ARG A 183 16.61 0.36 -15.96
C ARG A 183 15.94 1.46 -16.81
N THR A 184 14.85 1.14 -17.50
CA THR A 184 14.16 2.01 -18.45
C THR A 184 13.25 3.02 -17.74
N CYS A 185 12.23 2.55 -17.01
CA CYS A 185 11.31 3.45 -16.30
C CYS A 185 11.80 3.86 -14.90
N ARG A 186 12.87 3.23 -14.39
CA ARG A 186 13.42 3.49 -13.04
C ARG A 186 12.38 3.28 -11.92
N ARG A 187 11.64 2.18 -12.01
CA ARG A 187 10.63 1.79 -11.01
C ARG A 187 10.92 0.38 -10.47
N ALA A 188 10.53 0.15 -9.22
CA ALA A 188 10.42 -1.19 -8.68
C ALA A 188 9.37 -1.97 -9.49
N THR A 189 9.72 -3.19 -9.87
CA THR A 189 8.93 -4.08 -10.72
C THR A 189 8.80 -5.42 -10.02
N ALA A 190 7.60 -6.01 -10.06
CA ALA A 190 7.41 -7.36 -9.57
C ALA A 190 8.27 -8.33 -10.38
N PRO A 191 8.89 -9.35 -9.76
CA PRO A 191 9.75 -10.30 -10.48
C PRO A 191 9.02 -11.04 -11.60
N GLU A 192 7.71 -11.28 -11.46
CA GLU A 192 6.86 -11.87 -12.49
C GLU A 192 6.60 -10.97 -13.71
N SER A 193 6.84 -9.66 -13.60
CA SER A 193 6.69 -8.69 -14.69
C SER A 193 8.03 -8.09 -15.10
N PHE A 194 9.14 -8.76 -14.77
CA PHE A 194 10.50 -8.29 -15.00
C PHE A 194 11.29 -9.28 -15.85
N ASP A 195 11.82 -8.81 -16.97
CA ASP A 195 12.75 -9.57 -17.78
C ASP A 195 14.18 -9.37 -17.27
N ALA A 196 14.80 -10.47 -16.82
CA ALA A 196 16.15 -10.44 -16.29
C ALA A 196 17.23 -10.26 -17.36
N SER A 197 17.00 -10.73 -18.59
CA SER A 197 17.95 -10.56 -19.70
C SER A 197 17.99 -9.11 -20.16
N GLU A 198 16.81 -8.48 -20.25
CA GLU A 198 16.65 -7.10 -20.64
C GLU A 198 16.64 -6.12 -19.46
N GLY A 199 16.89 -6.58 -18.23
CA GLY A 199 16.92 -5.75 -17.02
C GLY A 199 15.76 -4.75 -16.90
N SER A 200 14.61 -5.06 -17.49
CA SER A 200 13.52 -4.12 -17.75
C SER A 200 12.17 -4.76 -17.46
N CYS A 201 11.17 -3.95 -17.11
CA CYS A 201 9.82 -4.46 -16.94
C CYS A 201 9.17 -4.77 -18.30
N GLU A 202 8.26 -5.73 -18.33
CA GLU A 202 7.51 -6.13 -19.52
C GLU A 202 6.77 -4.95 -20.17
N HIS A 203 6.24 -4.02 -19.36
CA HIS A 203 5.62 -2.81 -19.86
C HIS A 203 6.58 -1.92 -20.66
N CYS A 204 7.82 -1.73 -20.19
CA CYS A 204 8.82 -0.98 -20.96
C CYS A 204 9.22 -1.73 -22.23
N LEU A 205 9.31 -3.06 -22.19
CA LEU A 205 9.66 -3.86 -23.36
C LEU A 205 8.58 -3.82 -24.43
N SER A 206 7.31 -3.91 -24.04
CA SER A 206 6.17 -3.82 -24.97
C SER A 206 5.98 -2.43 -25.60
N ILE A 207 6.57 -1.37 -25.01
CA ILE A 207 6.52 0.00 -25.54
C ILE A 207 7.77 0.35 -26.35
N LEU A 208 8.86 -0.42 -26.24
CA LEU A 208 10.00 -0.23 -27.14
C LEU A 208 9.46 -0.42 -28.56
N PRO A 209 9.57 0.59 -29.44
CA PRO A 209 9.28 0.37 -30.84
C PRO A 209 10.21 -0.73 -31.31
N ASP A 210 9.69 -1.73 -32.02
CA ASP A 210 10.52 -2.66 -32.78
C ASP A 210 11.53 -1.81 -33.55
N SER A 211 12.78 -1.79 -33.08
CA SER A 211 13.90 -1.46 -33.94
C SER A 211 14.00 -2.64 -34.91
N HIS A 212 13.14 -2.61 -35.93
CA HIS A 212 13.17 -3.49 -37.08
C HIS A 212 14.58 -3.45 -37.69
N GLU A 213 15.14 -4.61 -38.05
CA GLU A 213 15.83 -4.93 -39.32
C GLU A 213 16.63 -6.24 -39.22
#